data_AF-A0A1W1YPH2-F1
#
_entry.id   AF-A0A1W1YPH2-F1
#
_cell.length_a   1.000
_cell.length_b   1.000
_cell.length_c   1.000
_cell.angle_alpha   90.00
_cell.angle_beta   90.00
_cell.angle_gamma   90.00
#
_symmetry.space_group_name_H-M   'P 1'
#
loop_
_entity.id
_entity.type
_entity.pdbx_description
1 polymer ?
#
loop_
_entity_poly.entity_id
_entity_poly.type
_entity_poly.pdbx_seq_one_letter_code
_entity_poly.pdbx_strand_id
1 'polypeptide(L)' 'MTLDDIEKMDCEFLDVPTVAEYLGKNPQPVRQSIRNGVPWGYVMGNADFRIPRRAFVNYHRNGAPSPRKEAV' A
#
# COMPACT_ATOMS: atom_id res chain seq x y z
N MET A 1 -4.61 12.80 6.70
CA MET A 1 -4.35 12.59 5.26
C MET A 1 -5.51 11.91 4.54
N THR A 2 -5.86 12.38 3.35
CA THR A 2 -6.85 11.75 2.46
C THR A 2 -6.18 11.00 1.29
N LEU A 3 -6.97 10.24 0.52
CA LEU A 3 -6.46 9.55 -0.67
C LEU A 3 -6.04 10.53 -1.79
N ASP A 4 -6.73 11.66 -1.89
CA ASP A 4 -6.44 12.71 -2.87
C ASP A 4 -5.11 13.43 -2.54
N ASP A 5 -4.84 13.63 -1.24
CA ASP A 5 -3.53 14.14 -0.78
C ASP A 5 -2.40 13.19 -1.21
N ILE A 6 -2.57 11.88 -1.02
CA ILE A 6 -1.61 10.86 -1.44
C ILE A 6 -1.43 10.86 -2.95
N GLU A 7 -2.50 11.02 -3.74
CA GLU A 7 -2.41 11.05 -5.20
C GLU A 7 -1.62 12.26 -5.72
N LYS A 8 -1.68 13.38 -5.01
CA LYS A 8 -0.95 14.61 -5.33
C LYS A 8 0.50 14.64 -4.85
N MET A 9 0.94 13.67 -4.06
CA MET A 9 2.34 13.59 -3.63
C MET A 9 3.27 13.37 -4.82
N ASP A 10 4.32 14.19 -4.91
CA ASP A 10 5.37 14.05 -5.93
C ASP A 10 6.39 12.99 -5.50
N CYS A 11 5.92 11.73 -5.41
CA CYS A 11 6.76 10.58 -5.07
C CYS A 11 6.31 9.31 -5.82
N GLU A 12 7.26 8.42 -6.06
CA GLU A 12 6.98 7.11 -6.65
C GLU A 12 6.57 6.07 -5.58
N PHE A 13 7.23 6.13 -4.42
CA PHE A 13 7.00 5.23 -3.29
C PHE A 13 6.57 6.03 -2.05
N LEU A 14 5.55 5.52 -1.37
CA LEU A 14 5.12 6.00 -0.07
C LEU A 14 5.94 5.34 1.03
N ASP A 15 6.23 6.10 2.07
CA ASP A 15 6.78 5.58 3.30
C ASP A 15 5.67 5.02 4.22
N VAL A 16 6.07 4.12 5.13
CA VAL A 16 5.16 3.48 6.07
C VAL A 16 4.43 4.50 6.98
N PRO A 17 5.09 5.54 7.55
CA PRO A 17 4.40 6.59 8.30
C PRO A 17 3.27 7.28 7.53
N THR A 18 3.49 7.69 6.28
CA THR A 18 2.47 8.32 5.41
C THR A 18 1.25 7.42 5.25
N VAL A 19 1.48 6.13 4.98
CA VAL A 19 0.40 5.14 4.84
C VAL A 19 -0.31 4.88 6.17
N ALA A 20 0.43 4.83 7.27
CA ALA A 20 -0.10 4.66 8.61
C ALA A 20 -1.03 5.81 9.01
N GLU A 21 -0.65 7.05 8.67
CA GLU A 21 -1.49 8.22 8.89
C GLU A 21 -2.81 8.13 8.11
N TYR A 22 -2.75 7.80 6.82
CA TYR A 22 -3.96 7.63 6.01
C TYR A 22 -4.87 6.50 6.51
N LEU A 23 -4.29 5.37 6.93
CA LEU A 23 -5.06 4.24 7.47
C LEU A 23 -5.56 4.48 8.90
N GLY A 24 -5.12 5.54 9.58
CA GLY A 24 -5.40 5.77 10.99
C GLY A 24 -4.84 4.66 11.90
N LYS A 25 -3.70 4.07 11.52
CA LYS A 25 -3.08 2.92 12.20
C LYS A 25 -1.67 3.25 12.65
N ASN A 26 -1.16 2.46 13.60
CA ASN A 26 0.26 2.47 13.91
C ASN A 26 1.10 1.92 12.73
N PRO A 27 2.37 2.34 12.57
CA PRO A 27 3.27 1.84 11.52
C PRO A 27 3.53 0.32 11.58
N GLN A 28 3.52 -0.28 12.76
CA GLN A 28 3.79 -1.72 12.95
C GLN A 28 2.76 -2.62 12.25
N PRO A 29 1.44 -2.42 12.46
CA PRO A 29 0.40 -3.10 11.68
C PRO A 29 0.58 -2.99 10.17
N VAL A 30 0.96 -1.81 9.66
CA VAL A 30 1.19 -1.59 8.22
C VAL A 30 2.34 -2.45 7.71
N ARG A 31 3.46 -2.49 8.45
CA ARG A 31 4.60 -3.38 8.13
C ARG A 31 4.21 -4.85 8.12
N GLN A 32 3.39 -5.29 9.08
CA GLN A 32 2.88 -6.67 9.09
C GLN A 32 1.99 -6.94 7.87
N SER A 33 1.07 -6.04 7.52
CA SER A 33 0.24 -6.19 6.33
C SER A 33 1.08 -6.32 5.05
N ILE A 34 2.14 -5.52 4.91
CA ILE A 34 3.06 -5.60 3.76
C ILE A 34 3.77 -6.96 3.73
N ARG A 35 4.25 -7.45 4.88
CA ARG A 35 4.86 -8.79 4.97
C ARG A 35 3.87 -9.93 4.68
N ASN A 36 2.59 -9.72 5.00
CA ASN A 36 1.51 -10.67 4.72
C ASN A 36 1.06 -10.65 3.25
N GLY A 37 1.62 -9.78 2.41
CA GLY A 37 1.37 -9.77 0.97
C GLY A 37 0.16 -8.96 0.53
N VAL A 38 -0.06 -7.77 1.11
CA VAL A 38 -1.03 -6.82 0.53
C VAL A 38 -0.65 -6.47 -0.93
N PRO A 39 -1.64 -6.26 -1.81
CA PRO A 39 -1.38 -6.07 -3.24
C PRO A 39 -0.77 -4.70 -3.59
N TRP A 40 -0.67 -3.79 -2.61
CA TRP A 40 -0.19 -2.42 -2.82
C TRP A 40 1.19 -2.15 -2.22
N GLY A 41 1.86 -3.15 -1.64
CA GLY A 41 3.19 -2.99 -1.07
C GLY A 41 3.94 -4.30 -0.96
N TYR A 42 5.26 -4.22 -0.94
CA TYR A 42 6.14 -5.39 -0.82
C TYR A 42 7.39 -5.05 0.00
N VAL A 43 8.13 -6.09 0.40
CA VAL A 43 9.41 -5.95 1.08
C VAL A 43 10.52 -6.33 0.10
N MET A 44 11.50 -5.44 -0.09
CA MET A 44 12.79 -5.79 -0.70
C MET A 44 13.79 -6.14 0.40
N GLY A 45 14.39 -7.34 0.31
CA GLY A 45 15.35 -7.81 1.32
C GLY A 45 14.76 -7.90 2.72
N ASN A 46 15.56 -7.55 3.75
CA ASN A 46 15.18 -7.81 5.14
C ASN A 46 14.30 -6.73 5.80
N ALA A 47 14.32 -5.49 5.31
CA ALA A 47 13.62 -4.38 5.98
C ALA A 47 13.23 -3.19 5.07
N ASP A 48 13.38 -3.31 3.75
CA ASP A 48 13.05 -2.22 2.83
C ASP A 48 11.59 -2.34 2.37
N PHE A 49 10.70 -1.54 2.96
CA PHE A 49 9.28 -1.56 2.61
C PHE A 49 9.03 -0.62 1.43
N ARG A 50 8.55 -1.17 0.32
CA ARG A 50 8.20 -0.40 -0.89
C ARG A 50 6.70 -0.39 -1.06
N ILE A 51 6.13 0.81 -1.12
CA ILE A 51 4.69 1.02 -1.30
C ILE A 51 4.51 1.91 -2.54
N PRO A 52 4.37 1.35 -3.74
CA PRO A 52 4.18 2.17 -4.94
C PRO A 52 2.91 3.02 -4.80
N ARG A 53 3.06 4.35 -4.88
CA ARG A 53 1.95 5.30 -4.69
C ARG A 53 0.77 4.97 -5.61
N ARG A 54 1.05 4.69 -6.88
CA ARG A 54 0.02 4.34 -7.88
C ARG A 54 -0.74 3.06 -7.51
N ALA A 55 -0.04 2.03 -7.02
CA ALA A 55 -0.68 0.77 -6.61
C ALA A 55 -1.56 0.98 -5.37
N PHE A 56 -1.07 1.75 -4.40
CA PHE A 56 -1.81 2.13 -3.20
C PHE A 56 -3.08 2.91 -3.52
N VAL A 57 -2.97 3.97 -4.34
CA VAL A 57 -4.11 4.78 -4.77
C VAL A 57 -5.12 3.95 -5.55
N ASN A 58 -4.66 3.13 -6.50
CA ASN A 58 -5.54 2.29 -7.31
C ASN A 58 -6.30 1.28 -6.44
N TYR A 59 -5.64 0.64 -5.48
CA TYR A 59 -6.27 -0.30 -4.56
C TYR A 59 -7.33 0.37 -3.68
N HIS A 60 -7.05 1.54 -3.13
CA HIS A 60 -7.99 2.23 -2.25
C HIS A 60 -9.12 2.94 -3.00
N ARG A 61 -8.92 3.29 -4.28
CA ARG A 61 -9.95 3.86 -5.15
C ARG A 61 -10.87 2.80 -5.76
N ASN A 62 -10.31 1.69 -6.22
CA ASN A 62 -11.03 0.69 -7.03
C ASN A 62 -11.20 -0.68 -6.35
N GLY A 63 -10.59 -0.87 -5.18
CA GLY A 63 -10.54 -2.15 -4.47
C GLY A 63 -9.35 -3.04 -4.89
N ALA A 64 -9.24 -4.21 -4.26
CA ALA A 64 -8.32 -5.24 -4.72
C ALA A 64 -8.67 -5.64 -6.16
N PRO A 65 -7.70 -5.75 -7.09
CA PRO A 65 -7.97 -6.50 -8.31
C PRO A 65 -8.37 -7.90 -7.85
N SER A 66 -9.65 -8.24 -8.04
CA SER A 66 -10.14 -9.57 -7.74
C SER A 66 -9.21 -10.53 -8.47
N PRO A 67 -8.52 -11.46 -7.77
CA PRO A 67 -7.77 -12.48 -8.47
C PRO A 67 -8.83 -13.16 -9.35
N ARG A 68 -8.67 -13.02 -10.66
CA ARG A 68 -9.50 -13.74 -11.63
C ARG A 68 -9.38 -15.20 -11.16
N LYS A 69 -10.45 -15.75 -10.58
CA LYS A 69 -10.56 -17.19 -10.38
C LYS A 69 -10.52 -17.75 -11.80
N GLU A 70 -9.35 -18.10 -12.30
CA GLU A 70 -9.24 -19.09 -13.34
C GLU A 70 -9.78 -20.37 -12.69
N ALA A 71 -11.07 -20.60 -12.94
CA ALA A 71 -11.72 -21.87 -12.72
C ALA A 71 -11.00 -22.86 -13.64
N VAL A 72 -10.27 -23.79 -13.03
CA VAL A 72 -9.83 -25.03 -13.65
C VAL A 72 -10.79 -26.11 -13.22
#